data_AF-A0A6B3RJJ1-F1
#
_entry.id   AF-A0A6B3RJJ1-F1
#
_cell.length_a   1.000
_cell.length_b   1.000
_cell.length_c   1.000
_cell.angle_alpha   90.00
_cell.angle_beta   90.00
_cell.angle_gamma   90.00
#
_symmetry.space_group_name_H-M   'P 1'
#
loop_
_entity.id
_entity.type
_entity.pdbx_description
1 polymer ?
#
loop_
_entity_poly.entity_id
_entity_poly.type
_entity_poly.pdbx_seq_one_letter_code
_entity_poly.pdbx_strand_id
1 'polypeptide(L)' 'MRARFDRNGAQPRSVIVGTIAEIYSQCARALIRSALWTGGDQSAGLPSVGEMMRELTRGDIDGAAYDAAWPARAAATLW' A
#
# COMPACT_ATOMS: atom_id res chain seq x y z
N MET A 1 -22.36 14.65 -5.97
CA MET A 1 -21.07 14.05 -5.58
C MET A 1 -20.36 14.81 -4.47
N ARG A 2 -20.14 16.13 -4.58
CA ARG A 2 -19.47 16.98 -3.55
C ARG A 2 -20.07 16.89 -2.14
N ALA A 3 -21.40 16.85 -2.01
CA ALA A 3 -22.10 16.75 -0.73
C ALA A 3 -21.74 15.50 0.12
N ARG A 4 -21.28 14.40 -0.50
CA ARG A 4 -20.84 13.19 0.22
C ARG A 4 -19.54 13.38 0.99
N PHE A 5 -18.77 14.41 0.64
CA PHE A 5 -17.47 14.73 1.22
C PHE A 5 -17.53 16.00 2.07
N ASP A 6 -18.73 16.39 2.51
CA ASP A 6 -18.91 17.45 3.47
C ASP A 6 -18.18 17.13 4.77
N ARG A 7 -17.47 18.11 5.32
CA ARG A 7 -16.86 18.04 6.65
C ARG A 7 -17.39 19.20 7.46
N ASN A 8 -18.23 18.90 8.45
CA ASN A 8 -18.80 19.87 9.40
C ASN A 8 -19.55 21.03 8.71
N GLY A 9 -20.34 20.75 7.67
CA GLY A 9 -21.10 21.75 6.92
C GLY A 9 -20.30 22.49 5.85
N ALA A 10 -19.00 22.20 5.70
CA ALA A 10 -18.17 22.75 4.65
C ALA A 10 -18.09 21.78 3.46
N GLN A 11 -18.76 22.14 2.36
CA GLN A 11 -18.65 21.39 1.12
C GLN A 11 -17.35 21.74 0.35
N PRO A 12 -16.61 20.74 -0.14
CA PRO A 12 -15.44 20.98 -0.96
C PRO A 12 -15.82 21.64 -2.29
N ARG A 13 -14.91 22.47 -2.83
CA ARG A 13 -15.11 23.19 -4.10
C ARG A 13 -15.16 22.24 -5.30
N SER A 14 -14.40 21.17 -5.25
CA SER A 14 -14.26 20.17 -6.31
C SER A 14 -13.97 18.79 -5.71
N VAL A 15 -14.18 17.73 -6.50
CA VAL A 15 -13.81 16.35 -6.16
C VAL A 15 -12.98 15.82 -7.31
N ILE A 16 -11.84 15.20 -6.99
CA ILE A 16 -11.01 14.49 -7.95
C ILE A 16 -11.31 13.00 -7.80
N VAL A 17 -11.62 12.34 -8.92
CA VAL A 17 -11.81 10.89 -8.98
C VAL A 17 -10.65 10.33 -9.79
N GLY A 18 -9.81 9.52 -9.14
CA GLY A 18 -8.70 8.82 -9.79
C GLY A 18 -9.06 7.36 -10.02
N THR A 19 -8.63 6.83 -11.16
CA THR A 19 -8.63 5.38 -11.42
C THR A 19 -7.18 4.90 -11.34
N ILE A 20 -6.96 3.81 -10.62
CA ILE A 20 -5.62 3.21 -10.52
C ILE A 20 -5.35 2.47 -11.83
N ALA A 21 -4.30 2.90 -12.54
CA ALA A 21 -3.85 2.21 -13.75
C ALA A 21 -2.85 1.08 -13.40
N GLU A 22 -1.90 1.38 -12.52
CA GLU A 22 -0.80 0.47 -12.17
C GLU A 22 -0.39 0.68 -10.70
N ILE A 23 0.14 -0.37 -10.09
CA ILE A 23 0.64 -0.36 -8.71
C ILE A 23 2.07 -0.91 -8.73
N TYR A 24 2.99 -0.20 -8.09
CA TYR A 24 4.39 -0.59 -7.99
C TYR A 24 4.79 -0.68 -6.51
N SER A 25 5.47 -1.75 -6.13
CA SER A 25 6.07 -1.86 -4.80
C SER A 25 7.22 -0.85 -4.68
N GLN A 26 7.20 -0.03 -3.62
CA GLN A 26 8.26 0.93 -3.29
C GLN A 26 8.90 0.60 -1.95
N CYS A 27 10.08 1.16 -1.71
CA CYS A 27 10.82 0.94 -0.46
C CYS A 27 9.96 1.32 0.77
N ALA A 28 9.70 0.36 1.66
CA ALA A 28 8.88 0.56 2.85
C ALA A 28 9.55 1.45 3.92
N ARG A 29 10.85 1.74 3.79
CA ARG A 29 11.65 2.44 4.80
C ARG A 29 11.08 3.81 5.18
N ALA A 30 10.68 4.61 4.20
CA ALA A 30 10.15 5.95 4.47
C ALA A 30 8.82 5.89 5.23
N LEU A 31 7.91 5.00 4.81
CA LEU A 31 6.60 4.82 5.45
C LEU A 31 6.76 4.34 6.89
N ILE A 32 7.57 3.29 7.11
CA ILE A 32 7.84 2.74 8.44
C ILE A 32 8.46 3.80 9.36
N ARG A 33 9.49 4.54 8.90
CA ARG A 33 10.17 5.56 9.71
C ARG A 33 9.31 6.79 10.00
N SER A 34 8.43 7.16 9.08
CA SER A 34 7.55 8.32 9.24
C SER A 34 6.36 8.08 10.18
N ALA A 35 6.09 6.81 10.54
CA ALA A 35 4.89 6.40 11.26
C ALA A 35 3.58 6.96 10.64
N LEU A 36 3.57 7.19 9.33
CA LEU A 36 2.37 7.58 8.60
C LEU A 36 1.42 6.37 8.44
N TRP A 37 0.14 6.64 8.17
CA TRP A 37 -0.89 5.62 7.94
C TRP A 37 -1.19 4.75 9.17
N THR A 38 -1.38 5.37 10.33
CA THR A 38 -1.75 4.70 11.60
C THR A 38 -3.18 4.19 11.65
N GLY A 39 -3.92 4.20 10.54
CA GLY A 39 -5.33 3.80 10.45
C GLY A 39 -5.58 2.28 10.53
N GLY A 40 -4.56 1.49 10.88
CA GLY A 40 -4.61 0.03 10.85
C GLY A 40 -4.37 -0.55 9.46
N ASP A 41 -4.55 -1.86 9.33
CA ASP A 41 -4.41 -2.55 8.05
C ASP A 41 -5.63 -2.30 7.15
N GLN A 42 -5.39 -1.74 5.97
CA GLN A 42 -6.38 -1.45 4.94
C GLN A 42 -6.11 -2.21 3.64
N SER A 43 -5.27 -3.26 3.70
CA SER A 43 -4.84 -4.03 2.52
C SER A 43 -5.89 -5.00 1.97
N ALA A 44 -7.09 -5.06 2.56
CA ALA A 44 -8.15 -5.96 2.12
C ALA A 44 -8.47 -5.80 0.62
N GLY A 45 -8.31 -6.89 -0.14
CA GLY A 45 -8.53 -6.92 -1.59
C GLY A 45 -7.37 -6.37 -2.43
N LEU A 46 -6.24 -6.00 -1.81
CA LEU A 46 -5.00 -5.65 -2.50
C LEU A 46 -4.06 -6.85 -2.57
N PRO A 47 -3.21 -6.95 -3.60
CA PRO A 47 -2.18 -7.97 -3.65
C PRO A 47 -1.12 -7.71 -2.58
N SER A 48 -0.52 -8.79 -2.06
CA SER A 48 0.68 -8.72 -1.25
C SER A 48 1.90 -8.27 -2.08
N VAL A 49 2.99 -7.91 -1.41
CA VAL A 49 4.24 -7.57 -2.12
C VAL A 49 4.81 -8.81 -2.81
N GLY A 50 4.77 -9.97 -2.17
CA GLY A 50 5.16 -11.23 -2.78
C GLY A 50 4.35 -11.55 -4.04
N GLU A 51 3.05 -11.34 -4.03
CA GLU A 51 2.18 -11.52 -5.21
C GLU A 51 2.56 -10.57 -6.35
N MET A 52 2.80 -9.29 -6.05
CA MET A 52 3.27 -8.32 -7.05
C MET A 52 4.63 -8.72 -7.64
N MET A 53 5.57 -9.18 -6.81
CA MET A 53 6.91 -9.58 -7.27
C MET A 53 6.86 -10.85 -8.11
N ARG A 54 6.03 -11.83 -7.72
CA ARG A 54 5.81 -13.05 -8.51
C ARG A 54 5.25 -12.70 -9.88
N GLU A 55 4.24 -11.85 -9.95
CA GLU A 55 3.62 -11.42 -11.22
C GLU A 55 4.64 -10.69 -12.11
N LEU A 56 5.35 -9.71 -11.56
CA LEU A 56 6.34 -8.91 -12.28
C LEU A 56 7.48 -9.76 -12.86
N THR A 57 7.89 -10.79 -12.12
CA THR A 57 8.99 -11.69 -12.51
C THR A 57 8.54 -12.95 -13.22
N ARG A 58 7.24 -13.10 -13.51
CA ARG A 58 6.65 -14.30 -14.13
C ARG A 58 6.99 -15.59 -13.35
N GLY A 59 7.01 -15.49 -12.03
CA GLY A 59 7.22 -16.62 -11.12
C GLY A 59 8.67 -16.92 -10.75
N ASP A 60 9.65 -16.13 -11.21
CA ASP A 60 11.05 -16.29 -10.78
C ASP A 60 11.22 -16.03 -9.27
N ILE A 61 10.41 -15.12 -8.71
CA ILE A 61 10.31 -14.90 -7.27
C ILE A 61 9.14 -15.68 -6.70
N ASP A 62 9.43 -16.54 -5.71
CA ASP A 62 8.42 -17.13 -4.85
C ASP A 62 7.83 -16.06 -3.91
N GLY A 63 6.65 -15.56 -4.28
CA GLY A 63 5.93 -14.56 -3.51
C GLY A 63 5.54 -15.01 -2.10
N ALA A 64 5.18 -16.28 -1.91
CA ALA A 64 4.76 -16.78 -0.61
C ALA A 64 5.95 -16.86 0.35
N ALA A 65 7.09 -17.35 -0.13
CA ALA A 65 8.34 -17.33 0.63
C ALA A 65 8.79 -15.89 0.92
N TYR A 66 8.65 -14.98 -0.04
CA TYR A 66 8.98 -13.57 0.12
C TYR A 66 8.17 -12.93 1.25
N ASP A 67 6.85 -13.09 1.26
CA ASP A 67 5.97 -12.50 2.26
C ASP A 67 6.17 -13.12 3.64
N ALA A 68 6.38 -14.43 3.73
CA ALA A 68 6.65 -15.11 5.00
C ALA A 68 7.95 -14.60 5.67
N ALA A 69 8.99 -14.35 4.88
CA ALA A 69 10.27 -13.85 5.38
C ALA A 69 10.26 -12.33 5.64
N TRP A 70 9.31 -11.60 5.08
CA TRP A 70 9.32 -10.13 5.07
C TRP A 70 9.31 -9.48 6.45
N PRO A 71 8.45 -9.86 7.41
CA PRO A 71 8.38 -9.19 8.71
C PRO A 71 9.72 -9.20 9.46
N ALA A 72 10.39 -10.36 9.52
CA ALA A 72 11.68 -10.50 10.16
C ALA A 72 12.78 -9.73 9.42
N ARG A 73 12.81 -9.82 8.08
CA ARG A 73 13.78 -9.08 7.26
C ARG A 73 13.61 -7.57 7.38
N ALA A 74 12.38 -7.07 7.39
CA ALA A 74 12.07 -5.66 7.54
C ALA A 74 12.57 -5.13 8.89
N ALA A 75 12.28 -5.85 9.98
CA ALA A 75 12.78 -5.50 11.32
C ALA A 75 14.32 -5.50 11.40
N ALA A 76 15.01 -6.38 10.67
CA ALA A 76 16.47 -6.44 10.69
C ALA A 76 17.17 -5.41 9.79
N THR A 77 16.50 -4.88 8.76
CA THR A 77 17.17 -4.13 7.68
C THR A 77 16.63 -2.71 7.43
N LEU A 78 15.46 -2.37 7.96
CA LEU A 78 14.78 -1.08 7.70
C LEU A 78 14.91 -0.05 8.83
N TRP A 79 15.60 -0.40 9.92
CA TRP A 79 16.08 0.50 10.97
C TRP A 79 17.54 0.89 10.75
#